data_AF-A0A2U9TI54-F1
#
_entry.id   AF-A0A2U9TI54-F1
#
_cell.length_a   1.000
_cell.length_b   1.000
_cell.length_c   1.000
_cell.angle_alpha   90.00
_cell.angle_beta   90.00
_cell.angle_gamma   90.00
#
_symmetry.space_group_name_H-M   'P 1'
#
loop_
_entity.id
_entity.type
_entity.pdbx_description
1 polymer ?
#
loop_
_entity_poly.entity_id
_entity_poly.type
_entity_poly.pdbx_seq_one_letter_code
_entity_poly.pdbx_strand_id
1 'polypeptide(L)'
;MRQVFSSPRLENVEGVARLLEDAGIEVRITDGRSYRGNRRGTFSYRDADVPKPAVWVVKSDDQVRAREILREAGLIDSTRHRDSFVATFRGDDAQVAQADARRRRVVRIKYGLLAVLLVSAGVMTVSMIRNRPQPQAAAETEAAAPVPAASPDAPDTPQAPSQALEPPFDGSARATPPAVAEAIFARELPRSRLDIACLSIDGRDAPAPMIESLQAALPADGALRLVSASACVRNAEETEGSTHAASGQPALIVDVSYFRPSAADAGVADFSAYHHRMFANYRTLEVRRIDDRWQVTAVPRDVAI
;
A
#
# COMPACT_ATOMS: atom_id res chain seq x y z
N MET A 1 29.05 -33.67 -4.26
CA MET A 1 27.74 -33.13 -4.68
C MET A 1 27.92 -31.74 -5.25
N ARG A 2 27.27 -31.40 -6.37
CA ARG A 2 27.21 -30.01 -6.88
C ARG A 2 25.78 -29.65 -7.28
N GLN A 3 25.45 -28.38 -7.09
CA GLN A 3 24.17 -27.81 -7.43
C GLN A 3 24.02 -27.70 -8.95
N VAL A 4 22.88 -28.18 -9.45
CA VAL A 4 22.54 -28.12 -10.89
C VAL A 4 21.37 -27.20 -11.18
N PHE A 5 20.47 -27.01 -10.21
CA PHE A 5 19.28 -26.19 -10.36
C PHE A 5 18.82 -25.63 -9.01
N SER A 6 18.31 -24.41 -8.99
CA SER A 6 17.57 -23.85 -7.84
C SER A 6 16.40 -23.02 -8.31
N SER A 7 15.32 -23.05 -7.54
CA SER A 7 14.15 -22.23 -7.82
C SER A 7 13.52 -21.76 -6.52
N PRO A 8 12.93 -20.56 -6.49
CA PRO A 8 12.12 -20.14 -5.35
C PRO A 8 10.87 -21.00 -5.14
N ARG A 9 10.40 -21.69 -6.20
CA ARG A 9 9.24 -22.59 -6.12
C ARG A 9 9.71 -24.01 -5.89
N LEU A 10 9.29 -24.58 -4.76
CA LEU A 10 9.67 -25.94 -4.38
C LEU A 10 9.15 -26.99 -5.36
N GLU A 11 7.97 -26.78 -5.94
CA GLU A 11 7.36 -27.68 -6.92
C GLU A 11 8.23 -27.83 -8.17
N ASN A 12 8.90 -26.76 -8.59
CA ASN A 12 9.82 -26.79 -9.72
C ASN A 12 11.06 -27.62 -9.38
N VAL A 13 11.60 -27.46 -8.17
CA VAL A 13 12.76 -28.23 -7.68
C VAL A 13 12.42 -29.72 -7.53
N GLU A 14 11.22 -30.04 -7.04
CA GLU A 14 10.70 -31.41 -6.97
C GLU A 14 10.51 -32.02 -8.37
N GLY A 15 9.97 -31.26 -9.32
CA GLY A 15 9.81 -31.70 -10.71
C GLY A 15 11.16 -31.97 -11.40
N VAL A 16 12.16 -31.12 -11.16
CA VAL A 16 13.52 -31.31 -11.67
C VAL A 16 14.21 -32.50 -11.02
N ALA A 17 14.03 -32.70 -9.72
CA ALA A 17 14.58 -33.88 -9.05
C ALA A 17 14.02 -35.17 -9.65
N ARG A 18 12.70 -35.26 -9.85
CA ARG A 18 12.07 -36.41 -10.51
C ARG A 18 12.60 -36.64 -11.92
N LEU A 19 12.72 -35.58 -12.72
CA LEU A 19 13.28 -35.68 -14.08
C LEU A 19 14.69 -36.29 -14.10
N LEU A 20 15.53 -35.92 -13.14
CA LEU A 20 16.89 -36.44 -13.03
C LEU A 20 16.90 -37.88 -12.46
N GLU A 21 16.04 -38.18 -11.49
CA GLU A 21 15.88 -39.53 -10.94
C GLU A 21 15.39 -40.53 -12.01
N ASP A 22 14.43 -40.12 -12.85
CA ASP A 22 13.92 -40.91 -13.97
C ASP A 22 15.00 -41.22 -15.00
N ALA A 23 15.99 -40.32 -15.15
CA ALA A 23 17.17 -40.53 -15.99
C ALA A 23 18.27 -41.39 -15.32
N GLY A 24 18.01 -41.89 -14.11
CA GLY A 24 18.93 -42.71 -13.31
C GLY A 24 20.04 -41.92 -12.61
N ILE A 25 19.85 -40.60 -12.40
CA ILE A 25 20.82 -39.73 -11.75
C ILE A 25 20.44 -39.56 -10.28
N GLU A 26 21.38 -39.86 -9.39
CA GLU A 26 21.17 -39.73 -7.95
C GLU A 26 21.25 -38.25 -7.52
N VAL A 27 20.16 -37.74 -6.93
CA VAL A 27 20.02 -36.34 -6.54
C VAL A 27 19.64 -36.17 -5.07
N ARG A 28 19.92 -34.99 -4.53
CA ARG A 28 19.53 -34.55 -3.19
C ARG A 28 18.93 -33.15 -3.25
N ILE A 29 17.76 -32.98 -2.65
CA ILE A 29 17.12 -31.68 -2.49
C ILE A 29 17.58 -31.05 -1.17
N THR A 30 18.00 -29.79 -1.20
CA THR A 30 18.18 -28.94 -0.01
C THR A 30 17.03 -27.97 0.11
N ASP A 31 16.72 -27.57 1.36
CA ASP A 31 15.65 -26.61 1.67
C ASP A 31 14.28 -27.07 1.12
N GLY A 32 14.06 -28.39 1.13
CA GLY A 32 12.81 -29.05 0.70
C GLY A 32 11.70 -29.02 1.75
N ARG A 33 10.63 -29.80 1.56
CA ARG A 33 9.51 -29.87 2.52
C ARG A 33 10.00 -30.35 3.88
N SER A 34 10.03 -29.46 4.87
CA SER A 34 10.26 -29.84 6.26
C SER A 34 9.03 -30.58 6.81
N TYR A 35 9.24 -31.76 7.41
CA TYR A 35 8.17 -32.57 8.02
C TYR A 35 7.33 -31.81 9.07
N ARG A 36 7.91 -30.78 9.72
CA ARG A 36 7.14 -29.75 10.42
C ARG A 36 6.94 -28.56 9.48
N GLY A 37 5.74 -28.49 8.92
CA GLY A 37 5.43 -27.63 7.79
C GLY A 37 5.56 -26.14 8.10
N ASN A 38 6.15 -25.41 7.14
CA ASN A 38 5.79 -24.02 6.95
C ASN A 38 4.57 -23.98 6.04
N ARG A 39 3.44 -23.49 6.57
CA ARG A 39 2.21 -23.22 5.80
C ARG A 39 2.60 -22.44 4.54
N ARG A 40 2.01 -22.80 3.40
CA ARG A 40 2.22 -22.23 2.05
C ARG A 40 2.54 -20.73 2.12
N GLY A 41 3.82 -20.39 2.17
CA GLY A 41 4.28 -18.99 2.13
C GLY A 41 4.04 -18.47 0.72
N THR A 42 3.25 -17.41 0.59
CA THR A 42 3.03 -16.75 -0.70
C THR A 42 4.37 -16.19 -1.17
N PHE A 43 4.80 -16.58 -2.37
CA PHE A 43 6.05 -16.11 -2.98
C PHE A 43 6.10 -14.58 -3.00
N SER A 44 7.08 -13.99 -2.30
CA SER A 44 7.29 -12.54 -2.21
C SER A 44 8.64 -12.18 -2.83
N TYR A 45 8.65 -11.30 -3.81
CA TYR A 45 9.88 -10.77 -4.43
C TYR A 45 10.74 -9.92 -3.48
N ARG A 46 10.22 -9.56 -2.30
CA ARG A 46 10.92 -8.72 -1.31
C ARG A 46 11.79 -9.50 -0.32
N ASP A 47 11.67 -10.82 -0.29
CA ASP A 47 12.47 -11.72 0.55
C ASP A 47 13.57 -12.39 -0.30
N ALA A 48 14.63 -11.64 -0.59
CA ALA A 48 15.77 -12.17 -1.35
C ALA A 48 16.69 -13.09 -0.51
N ASP A 49 16.52 -13.08 0.81
CA ASP A 49 17.42 -13.71 1.79
C ASP A 49 16.91 -15.05 2.37
N VAL A 50 15.79 -15.58 1.84
CA VAL A 50 15.27 -16.89 2.25
C VAL A 50 16.08 -18.00 1.55
N PRO A 51 16.52 -19.07 2.26
CA PRO A 51 17.17 -20.22 1.66
C PRO A 51 16.33 -20.78 0.50
N LYS A 52 16.92 -20.81 -0.71
CA LYS A 52 16.23 -21.26 -1.92
C LYS A 52 16.34 -22.78 -2.05
N PRO A 53 15.23 -23.50 -2.26
CA PRO A 53 15.26 -24.91 -2.61
C PRO A 53 16.18 -25.16 -3.81
N ALA A 54 17.00 -26.21 -3.71
CA ALA A 54 17.98 -26.54 -4.74
C ALA A 54 18.16 -28.04 -4.91
N VAL A 55 18.44 -28.45 -6.15
CA VAL A 55 18.78 -29.83 -6.51
C VAL A 55 20.30 -29.95 -6.66
N TRP A 56 20.86 -30.93 -5.94
CA TRP A 56 22.26 -31.29 -5.97
C TRP A 56 22.42 -32.69 -6.52
N VAL A 57 23.29 -32.88 -7.51
CA VAL A 57 23.62 -34.24 -7.97
C VAL A 57 24.67 -34.81 -7.03
N VAL A 58 24.45 -36.03 -6.55
CA VAL A 58 25.27 -36.68 -5.52
C VAL A 58 26.65 -37.02 -6.09
N LYS A 59 26.66 -37.73 -7.22
CA LYS A 59 27.86 -38.16 -7.94
C LYS A 59 28.40 -37.04 -8.83
N SER A 60 29.72 -36.86 -8.85
CA SER A 60 30.35 -35.80 -9.65
C SER A 60 30.33 -36.11 -11.14
N ASP A 61 30.32 -37.38 -11.53
CA ASP A 61 30.37 -37.81 -12.94
C ASP A 61 29.05 -37.53 -13.67
N ASP A 62 27.93 -37.63 -12.95
CA ASP A 62 26.58 -37.40 -13.51
C ASP A 62 26.26 -35.91 -13.73
N GLN A 63 27.15 -35.00 -13.34
CA GLN A 63 26.93 -33.55 -13.42
C GLN A 63 26.76 -33.05 -14.86
N VAL A 64 27.60 -33.55 -15.78
CA VAL A 64 27.55 -33.14 -17.19
C VAL A 64 26.26 -33.65 -17.82
N ARG A 65 25.94 -34.92 -17.57
CA ARG A 65 24.72 -35.57 -18.06
C ARG A 65 23.46 -34.90 -17.50
N ALA A 66 23.44 -34.54 -16.22
CA ALA A 66 22.33 -33.81 -15.61
C ALA A 66 22.11 -32.45 -16.29
N ARG A 67 23.18 -31.71 -16.59
CA ARG A 67 23.07 -30.43 -17.30
C ARG A 67 22.64 -30.59 -18.75
N GLU A 68 22.99 -31.70 -19.40
CA GLU A 68 22.49 -32.04 -20.74
C GLU A 68 20.96 -32.15 -20.73
N ILE A 69 20.44 -32.99 -19.83
CA ILE A 69 19.00 -33.24 -19.66
C ILE A 69 18.24 -31.96 -19.33
N LEU A 70 18.79 -31.12 -18.43
CA LEU A 70 18.15 -29.84 -18.07
C LEU A 70 18.13 -28.86 -19.25
N ARG A 71 19.11 -28.91 -20.16
CA ARG A 71 19.15 -28.07 -21.35
C ARG A 71 18.15 -28.54 -22.40
N GLU A 72 18.06 -29.85 -22.62
CA GLU A 72 17.05 -30.46 -23.50
C GLU A 72 15.63 -30.14 -23.03
N ALA A 73 15.41 -30.10 -21.71
CA ALA A 73 14.14 -29.69 -21.10
C ALA A 73 13.89 -28.16 -21.12
N GLY A 74 14.83 -27.35 -21.63
CA GLY A 74 14.71 -25.89 -21.66
C GLY A 74 14.79 -25.20 -20.29
N LEU A 75 15.31 -25.89 -19.27
CA LEU A 75 15.37 -25.41 -17.88
C LEU A 75 16.66 -24.63 -17.58
N ILE A 76 17.69 -24.80 -18.40
CA ILE A 76 18.93 -24.01 -18.32
C ILE A 76 19.32 -23.48 -19.71
N ASP A 77 19.78 -22.24 -19.76
CA ASP A 77 20.19 -21.61 -21.01
C ASP A 77 21.54 -22.18 -21.47
N SER A 78 21.68 -22.39 -22.77
CA SER A 78 22.92 -22.89 -23.34
C SER A 78 23.98 -21.79 -23.23
N THR A 79 25.14 -22.10 -22.65
CA THR A 79 26.26 -21.15 -22.54
C THR A 79 26.93 -20.84 -23.89
N ARG A 80 26.24 -21.06 -25.03
CA ARG A 80 26.71 -20.83 -26.41
C ARG A 80 25.87 -19.79 -27.15
N HIS A 81 25.43 -18.73 -26.47
CA HIS A 81 25.04 -17.47 -27.12
C HIS A 81 25.94 -16.33 -26.62
N ARG A 82 27.23 -16.41 -26.97
CA ARG A 82 28.26 -15.37 -26.71
C ARG A 82 28.72 -14.62 -27.97
N ASP A 83 27.92 -14.59 -29.04
CA ASP A 83 28.24 -13.83 -30.26
C ASP A 83 27.07 -12.94 -30.73
N SER A 84 26.58 -12.04 -29.87
CA SER A 84 25.77 -10.89 -30.32
C SER A 84 25.64 -9.77 -29.28
N PHE A 85 26.67 -9.55 -28.44
CA PHE A 85 26.74 -8.40 -27.54
C PHE A 85 27.92 -7.49 -27.88
N VAL A 86 28.03 -7.10 -29.15
CA VAL A 86 28.96 -6.05 -29.60
C VAL A 86 28.21 -5.08 -30.52
N ALA A 87 27.26 -4.36 -29.94
CA ALA A 87 26.70 -3.09 -30.43
C ALA A 87 25.75 -2.63 -29.31
N THR A 88 26.17 -1.86 -28.31
CA THR A 88 25.99 -0.39 -28.32
C THR A 88 26.49 0.11 -26.95
N PHE A 89 27.80 0.28 -26.78
CA PHE A 89 28.38 1.00 -25.63
C PHE A 89 29.28 2.14 -26.12
N ARG A 90 28.67 3.04 -26.88
CA ARG A 90 29.14 4.42 -27.08
C ARG A 90 27.91 5.30 -27.25
N GLY A 91 27.37 5.79 -26.13
CA GLY A 91 26.14 6.58 -26.17
C GLY A 91 25.68 7.28 -24.88
N ASP A 92 26.26 7.01 -23.70
CA ASP A 92 25.71 7.54 -22.44
C ASP A 92 26.39 8.79 -21.88
N ASP A 93 27.61 9.15 -22.32
CA ASP A 93 28.33 10.31 -21.76
C ASP A 93 27.63 11.66 -22.07
N ALA A 94 26.93 11.75 -23.21
CA ALA A 94 26.18 12.95 -23.59
C ALA A 94 24.87 13.11 -22.81
N GLN A 95 24.24 12.00 -22.40
CA GLN A 95 22.97 12.02 -21.66
C GLN A 95 23.17 12.34 -20.17
N VAL A 96 24.27 11.85 -19.58
CA VAL A 96 24.64 12.16 -18.18
C VAL A 96 24.98 13.65 -18.02
N ALA A 97 25.74 14.22 -18.97
CA ALA A 97 26.07 15.65 -18.96
C ALA A 97 24.82 16.56 -19.11
N GLN A 98 23.85 16.16 -19.92
CA GLN A 98 22.58 16.90 -20.07
C GLN A 98 21.68 16.78 -18.82
N ALA A 99 21.65 15.61 -18.19
CA ALA A 99 20.91 15.38 -16.94
C ALA A 99 21.45 16.25 -15.79
N ASP A 100 22.78 16.38 -15.66
CA ASP A 100 23.41 17.21 -14.65
C ASP A 100 23.17 18.72 -14.87
N ALA A 101 23.22 19.18 -16.12
CA ALA A 101 22.90 20.56 -16.45
C ALA A 101 21.43 20.91 -16.15
N ARG A 102 20.51 19.99 -16.44
CA ARG A 102 19.07 20.14 -16.15
C ARG A 102 18.81 20.14 -14.65
N ARG A 103 19.47 19.25 -13.89
CA ARG A 103 19.40 19.19 -12.42
C ARG A 103 19.88 20.48 -11.77
N ARG A 104 20.99 21.07 -12.24
CA ARG A 104 21.50 22.36 -11.73
C ARG A 104 20.54 23.53 -12.01
N ARG A 105 19.83 23.54 -13.15
CA ARG A 105 18.81 24.57 -13.44
C ARG A 105 17.58 24.44 -12.54
N VAL A 106 17.08 23.22 -12.34
CA VAL A 106 15.93 22.97 -11.44
C VAL A 106 16.25 23.38 -10.01
N VAL A 107 17.47 23.12 -9.54
CA VAL A 107 17.92 23.53 -8.20
C VAL A 107 17.97 25.06 -8.07
N ARG A 108 18.47 25.80 -9.08
CA ARG A 108 18.48 27.27 -9.07
C ARG A 108 17.07 27.87 -9.08
N ILE A 109 16.16 27.28 -9.86
CA ILE A 109 14.75 27.70 -9.89
C ILE A 109 14.07 27.47 -8.53
N LYS A 110 14.30 26.30 -7.92
CA LYS A 110 13.76 25.96 -6.59
C LYS A 110 14.23 26.95 -5.51
N TYR A 111 15.51 27.30 -5.50
CA TYR A 111 16.04 28.28 -4.53
C TYR A 111 15.61 29.72 -4.84
N GLY A 112 15.49 30.10 -6.12
CA GLY A 112 14.94 31.40 -6.50
C GLY A 112 13.49 31.59 -6.05
N LEU A 113 12.66 30.55 -6.20
CA LEU A 113 11.26 30.58 -5.77
C LEU A 113 11.13 30.66 -4.24
N LEU A 114 11.99 29.95 -3.50
CA LEU A 114 12.07 30.05 -2.03
C LEU A 114 12.46 31.47 -1.57
N ALA A 115 13.42 32.11 -2.26
CA ALA A 115 13.82 33.48 -1.93
C ALA A 115 12.69 34.48 -2.16
N VAL A 116 11.92 34.34 -3.26
CA VAL A 116 10.75 35.18 -3.54
C VAL A 116 9.66 34.98 -2.47
N LEU A 117 9.42 33.74 -2.05
CA LEU A 117 8.44 33.43 -1.00
C LEU A 117 8.83 34.09 0.34
N LEU A 118 10.11 34.02 0.71
CA LEU A 118 10.62 34.70 1.92
C LEU A 118 10.48 36.23 1.84
N VAL A 119 10.77 36.84 0.69
CA VAL A 119 10.58 38.28 0.49
C VAL A 119 9.11 38.66 0.57
N SER A 120 8.23 37.89 -0.08
CA SER A 120 6.78 38.15 -0.05
C SER A 120 6.18 38.02 1.36
N ALA A 121 6.60 37.01 2.12
CA ALA A 121 6.19 36.83 3.52
C ALA A 121 6.72 37.97 4.41
N GLY A 122 7.94 38.44 4.16
CA GLY A 122 8.53 39.60 4.84
C GLY A 122 7.76 40.91 4.58
N VAL A 123 7.34 41.15 3.33
CA VAL A 123 6.55 42.35 2.99
C VAL A 123 5.13 42.28 3.58
N MET A 124 4.50 41.09 3.58
CA MET A 124 3.16 40.90 4.12
C MET A 124 3.12 41.04 5.65
N THR A 125 4.13 40.55 6.36
CA THR A 125 4.26 40.71 7.82
C THR A 125 4.51 42.15 8.25
N VAL A 126 5.33 42.91 7.51
CA VAL A 126 5.57 44.34 7.78
C VAL A 126 4.31 45.20 7.53
N SER A 127 3.51 44.86 6.51
CA SER A 127 2.22 45.51 6.24
C SER A 127 1.21 45.25 7.37
N MET A 128 1.15 44.02 7.89
CA MET A 128 0.20 43.62 8.94
C MET A 128 0.53 44.22 10.32
N ILE A 129 1.81 44.50 10.60
CA ILE A 129 2.22 45.20 11.84
C ILE A 129 1.90 46.69 11.77
N ARG A 130 1.94 47.31 10.58
CA ARG A 130 1.60 48.73 10.40
C ARG A 130 0.10 49.03 10.51
N ASN A 131 -0.77 48.03 10.34
CA ASN A 131 -2.21 48.25 10.19
C ASN A 131 -3.09 47.58 11.25
N ARG A 132 -2.60 47.39 12.49
CA ARG A 132 -3.43 46.83 13.58
C ARG A 132 -4.42 47.88 14.12
N PRO A 133 -5.74 47.63 14.07
CA PRO A 133 -6.71 48.33 14.91
C PRO A 133 -6.59 47.79 16.35
N GLN A 134 -6.66 48.68 17.34
CA GLN A 134 -6.66 48.35 18.77
C GLN A 134 -7.89 47.51 19.16
N PRO A 135 -7.72 46.40 19.89
CA PRO A 135 -8.82 45.72 20.57
C PRO A 135 -9.19 46.48 21.85
N GLN A 136 -10.42 47.00 21.91
CA GLN A 136 -11.00 47.53 23.15
C GLN A 136 -11.52 46.37 24.00
N ALA A 137 -11.04 46.32 25.24
CA ALA A 137 -11.57 45.50 26.30
C ALA A 137 -12.79 46.18 26.95
N ALA A 138 -13.89 45.44 27.08
CA ALA A 138 -14.98 45.66 28.04
C ALA A 138 -15.79 44.34 28.03
N ALA A 139 -15.73 43.51 29.07
CA ALA A 139 -16.43 43.60 30.35
C ALA A 139 -17.58 42.58 30.38
N GLU A 140 -17.52 41.71 31.39
CA GLU A 140 -18.55 40.74 31.77
C GLU A 140 -19.91 41.41 31.98
N THR A 141 -20.99 40.75 31.55
CA THR A 141 -22.27 40.79 32.26
C THR A 141 -23.02 39.47 32.04
N GLU A 142 -23.13 38.76 33.15
CA GLU A 142 -24.03 37.67 33.49
C GLU A 142 -25.51 38.05 33.30
N ALA A 143 -26.30 37.20 32.64
CA ALA A 143 -27.75 37.11 32.86
C ALA A 143 -28.33 35.82 32.25
N ALA A 144 -29.19 35.17 33.01
CA ALA A 144 -29.66 33.80 32.84
C ALA A 144 -30.99 33.66 32.06
N ALA A 145 -31.13 32.47 31.44
CA ALA A 145 -32.34 31.66 31.22
C ALA A 145 -33.40 32.14 30.18
N PRO A 146 -34.30 31.24 29.67
CA PRO A 146 -34.47 29.81 29.93
C PRO A 146 -34.50 28.90 28.68
N VAL A 147 -34.38 27.60 28.96
CA VAL A 147 -34.60 26.45 28.06
C VAL A 147 -36.08 26.34 27.66
N PRO A 148 -36.39 25.85 26.44
CA PRO A 148 -37.52 24.93 26.31
C PRO A 148 -37.09 23.60 25.68
N ALA A 149 -37.41 22.56 26.44
CA ALA A 149 -37.70 21.17 26.07
C ALA A 149 -37.56 20.78 24.58
N ALA A 150 -36.58 19.93 24.30
CA ALA A 150 -36.58 19.08 23.12
C ALA A 150 -37.45 17.84 23.41
N SER A 151 -38.45 17.62 22.55
CA SER A 151 -39.28 16.42 22.52
C SER A 151 -38.44 15.17 22.20
N PRO A 152 -38.68 14.02 22.85
CA PRO A 152 -38.17 12.74 22.42
C PRO A 152 -39.17 12.14 21.44
N ASP A 153 -38.79 12.00 20.17
CA ASP A 153 -39.28 10.95 19.25
C ASP A 153 -38.67 11.17 17.86
N ALA A 154 -37.57 10.47 17.59
CA ALA A 154 -37.14 10.12 16.24
C ALA A 154 -36.39 8.77 16.29
N PRO A 155 -36.59 7.90 15.30
CA PRO A 155 -36.46 6.45 15.46
C PRO A 155 -35.01 5.97 15.50
N ASP A 156 -34.79 4.91 16.26
CA ASP A 156 -33.58 4.07 16.33
C ASP A 156 -32.84 3.98 14.99
N THR A 157 -31.80 4.79 14.87
CA THR A 157 -30.69 4.49 13.98
C THR A 157 -29.76 3.58 14.78
N PRO A 158 -29.33 2.41 14.28
CA PRO A 158 -28.40 1.57 15.02
C PRO A 158 -27.09 2.34 15.24
N GLN A 159 -26.93 2.93 16.42
CA GLN A 159 -25.62 3.31 16.94
C GLN A 159 -24.83 2.01 17.05
N ALA A 160 -24.02 1.73 16.02
CA ALA A 160 -23.12 0.58 16.02
C ALA A 160 -22.28 0.69 17.30
N PRO A 161 -22.45 -0.23 18.25
CA PRO A 161 -21.99 0.03 19.60
C PRO A 161 -20.46 -0.01 19.63
N SER A 162 -19.88 0.84 20.49
CA SER A 162 -18.45 0.91 20.83
C SER A 162 -17.96 -0.35 21.55
N GLN A 163 -18.35 -1.53 21.06
CA GLN A 163 -18.08 -2.81 21.68
C GLN A 163 -16.62 -3.17 21.50
N ALA A 164 -16.05 -3.69 22.58
CA ALA A 164 -14.76 -4.34 22.54
C ALA A 164 -14.85 -5.55 21.60
N LEU A 165 -13.76 -5.87 20.93
CA LEU A 165 -13.69 -7.03 20.05
C LEU A 165 -13.82 -8.30 20.88
N GLU A 166 -14.68 -9.20 20.43
CA GLU A 166 -14.84 -10.51 21.06
C GLU A 166 -13.68 -11.44 20.66
N PRO A 167 -13.26 -12.37 21.54
CA PRO A 167 -12.33 -13.44 21.18
C PRO A 167 -12.95 -14.37 20.10
N PRO A 168 -12.15 -15.17 19.37
CA PRO A 168 -10.72 -15.43 19.55
C PRO A 168 -9.80 -14.37 18.90
N PHE A 169 -8.61 -14.20 19.48
CA PHE A 169 -7.50 -13.40 18.94
C PHE A 169 -6.40 -14.30 18.40
N ASP A 170 -6.78 -15.21 17.50
CA ASP A 170 -5.91 -16.26 16.94
C ASP A 170 -5.16 -15.82 15.67
N GLY A 171 -5.27 -14.54 15.31
CA GLY A 171 -4.69 -13.98 14.09
C GLY A 171 -5.46 -14.28 12.81
N SER A 172 -6.62 -14.94 12.90
CA SER A 172 -7.52 -15.13 11.75
C SER A 172 -8.14 -13.80 11.30
N ALA A 173 -8.35 -13.66 9.99
CA ALA A 173 -9.04 -12.49 9.45
C ALA A 173 -10.55 -12.60 9.75
N ARG A 174 -11.14 -11.48 10.15
CA ARG A 174 -12.58 -11.32 10.43
C ARG A 174 -13.13 -10.14 9.62
N ALA A 175 -14.45 -10.01 9.62
CA ALA A 175 -15.11 -8.84 9.07
C ALA A 175 -14.56 -7.57 9.75
N THR A 176 -14.25 -6.56 8.95
CA THR A 176 -13.71 -5.30 9.42
C THR A 176 -14.80 -4.52 10.14
N PRO A 177 -14.64 -4.18 11.45
CA PRO A 177 -15.63 -3.39 12.16
C PRO A 177 -15.77 -2.00 11.53
N PRO A 178 -16.99 -1.44 11.40
CA PRO A 178 -17.20 -0.12 10.80
C PRO A 178 -16.36 0.98 11.43
N ALA A 179 -16.26 1.01 12.76
CA ALA A 179 -15.46 2.00 13.49
C ALA A 179 -13.94 1.87 13.23
N VAL A 180 -13.45 0.66 12.95
CA VAL A 180 -12.04 0.45 12.56
C VAL A 180 -11.79 0.98 11.15
N ALA A 181 -12.70 0.68 10.21
CA ALA A 181 -12.61 1.17 8.84
C ALA A 181 -12.67 2.71 8.79
N GLU A 182 -13.60 3.33 9.53
CA GLU A 182 -13.72 4.78 9.64
C GLU A 182 -12.44 5.43 10.18
N ALA A 183 -11.83 4.88 11.24
CA ALA A 183 -10.57 5.38 11.79
C ALA A 183 -9.41 5.31 10.78
N ILE A 184 -9.35 4.25 9.97
CA ILE A 184 -8.35 4.08 8.92
C ILE A 184 -8.59 5.09 7.80
N PHE A 185 -9.83 5.20 7.30
CA PHE A 185 -10.20 6.15 6.26
C PHE A 185 -9.91 7.59 6.67
N ALA A 186 -10.31 8.00 7.88
CA ALA A 186 -10.09 9.34 8.40
C ALA A 186 -8.59 9.73 8.42
N ARG A 187 -7.69 8.76 8.65
CA ARG A 187 -6.24 8.99 8.63
C ARG A 187 -5.64 9.00 7.23
N GLU A 188 -6.09 8.10 6.35
CA GLU A 188 -5.44 7.90 5.05
C GLU A 188 -6.01 8.77 3.92
N LEU A 189 -7.31 9.09 3.93
CA LEU A 189 -7.96 9.86 2.86
C LEU A 189 -7.40 11.27 2.66
N PRO A 190 -7.03 12.05 3.69
CA PRO A 190 -6.41 13.36 3.50
C PRO A 190 -5.06 13.33 2.74
N ARG A 191 -4.48 12.14 2.55
CA ARG A 191 -3.24 11.93 1.79
C ARG A 191 -3.50 11.54 0.33
N SER A 192 -4.76 11.46 -0.08
CA SER A 192 -5.15 11.18 -1.47
C SER A 192 -4.55 12.21 -2.42
N ARG A 193 -4.14 11.75 -3.60
CA ARG A 193 -3.63 12.62 -4.69
C ARG A 193 -4.62 12.80 -5.84
N LEU A 194 -5.77 12.13 -5.78
CA LEU A 194 -6.87 12.29 -6.74
C LEU A 194 -8.06 12.91 -6.04
N ASP A 195 -8.89 13.59 -6.82
CA ASP A 195 -10.06 14.33 -6.34
C ASP A 195 -11.26 13.42 -6.05
N ILE A 196 -11.20 12.14 -6.44
CA ILE A 196 -12.28 11.16 -6.17
C ILE A 196 -11.69 9.92 -5.51
N ALA A 197 -12.27 9.52 -4.38
CA ALA A 197 -11.99 8.25 -3.73
C ALA A 197 -13.27 7.42 -3.56
N CYS A 198 -13.21 6.17 -3.98
CA CYS A 198 -14.33 5.23 -4.00
C CYS A 198 -14.10 4.16 -2.95
N LEU A 199 -14.92 4.16 -1.90
CA LEU A 199 -14.63 3.47 -0.64
C LEU A 199 -15.32 2.10 -0.56
N SER A 200 -14.57 1.09 -0.15
CA SER A 200 -15.07 -0.24 0.21
C SER A 200 -14.50 -0.77 1.53
N ILE A 201 -15.28 -1.64 2.17
CA ILE A 201 -14.89 -2.39 3.36
C ILE A 201 -15.06 -3.87 3.05
N ASP A 202 -13.98 -4.64 3.15
CA ASP A 202 -13.94 -6.06 2.77
C ASP A 202 -14.50 -6.29 1.35
N GLY A 203 -14.20 -5.39 0.40
CA GLY A 203 -14.66 -5.45 -0.98
C GLY A 203 -16.15 -5.12 -1.22
N ARG A 204 -16.89 -4.68 -0.20
CA ARG A 204 -18.27 -4.19 -0.31
C ARG A 204 -18.31 -2.68 -0.15
N ASP A 205 -19.29 -2.02 -0.75
CA ASP A 205 -19.44 -0.56 -0.62
C ASP A 205 -19.44 -0.11 0.84
N ALA A 206 -18.67 0.95 1.13
CA ALA A 206 -18.75 1.60 2.43
C ALA A 206 -20.18 2.16 2.65
N PRO A 207 -20.75 2.07 3.86
CA PRO A 207 -22.09 2.59 4.14
C PRO A 207 -22.19 4.09 3.86
N ALA A 208 -23.28 4.52 3.23
CA ALA A 208 -23.57 5.94 2.97
C ALA A 208 -23.37 6.88 4.19
N PRO A 209 -23.90 6.56 5.40
CA PRO A 209 -23.70 7.45 6.56
C PRO A 209 -22.23 7.59 6.97
N MET A 210 -21.39 6.58 6.74
CA MET A 210 -19.94 6.68 6.97
C MET A 210 -19.25 7.55 5.92
N ILE A 211 -19.65 7.43 4.65
CA ILE A 211 -19.12 8.28 3.58
C ILE A 211 -19.45 9.75 3.87
N GLU A 212 -20.68 10.03 4.31
CA GLU A 212 -21.13 11.37 4.70
C GLU A 212 -20.36 11.92 5.90
N SER A 213 -20.15 11.11 6.95
CA SER A 213 -19.37 11.51 8.13
C SER A 213 -17.92 11.83 7.77
N LEU A 214 -17.28 10.98 6.97
CA LEU A 214 -15.92 11.17 6.49
C LEU A 214 -15.81 12.39 5.58
N GLN A 215 -16.77 12.60 4.68
CA GLN A 215 -16.79 13.75 3.77
C GLN A 215 -16.88 15.06 4.52
N ALA A 216 -17.70 15.12 5.58
CA ALA A 216 -17.84 16.30 6.44
C ALA A 216 -16.59 16.58 7.30
N ALA A 217 -15.79 15.55 7.60
CA ALA A 217 -14.55 15.67 8.37
C ALA A 217 -13.33 16.09 7.52
N LEU A 218 -13.43 16.02 6.19
CA LEU A 218 -12.36 16.46 5.30
C LEU A 218 -12.20 18.00 5.34
N PRO A 219 -10.97 18.52 5.17
CA PRO A 219 -10.74 19.96 5.08
C PRO A 219 -11.56 20.61 3.96
N ALA A 220 -12.18 21.76 4.23
CA ALA A 220 -13.06 22.45 3.28
C ALA A 220 -12.33 22.97 2.02
N ASP A 221 -11.01 23.07 2.08
CA ASP A 221 -10.11 23.39 0.97
C ASP A 221 -9.73 22.16 0.12
N GLY A 222 -10.05 20.95 0.59
CA GLY A 222 -9.82 19.70 -0.12
C GLY A 222 -10.89 19.42 -1.17
N ALA A 223 -10.48 19.23 -2.44
CA ALA A 223 -11.36 18.83 -3.54
C ALA A 223 -11.77 17.34 -3.50
N LEU A 224 -11.40 16.59 -2.45
CA LEU A 224 -11.64 15.16 -2.38
C LEU A 224 -13.12 14.86 -2.17
N ARG A 225 -13.71 14.22 -3.16
CA ARG A 225 -15.07 13.68 -3.13
C ARG A 225 -15.05 12.18 -2.85
N LEU A 226 -15.78 11.77 -1.83
CA LEU A 226 -15.93 10.39 -1.43
C LEU A 226 -17.22 9.81 -2.03
N VAL A 227 -17.14 8.60 -2.55
CA VAL A 227 -18.27 7.83 -3.09
C VAL A 227 -18.15 6.36 -2.73
N SER A 228 -19.20 5.57 -2.97
CA SER A 228 -19.12 4.11 -2.88
C SER A 228 -18.16 3.53 -3.93
N ALA A 229 -17.54 2.39 -3.63
CA ALA A 229 -16.65 1.70 -4.58
C ALA A 229 -17.35 1.35 -5.90
N SER A 230 -18.63 0.95 -5.85
CA SER A 230 -19.47 0.65 -7.01
C SER A 230 -19.68 1.84 -7.96
N ALA A 231 -19.45 3.08 -7.52
CA ALA A 231 -19.52 4.26 -8.37
C ALA A 231 -18.29 4.41 -9.30
N CYS A 232 -17.31 3.52 -9.19
CA CYS A 232 -16.05 3.60 -9.92
C CYS A 232 -15.72 2.32 -10.67
N VAL A 233 -15.01 2.48 -11.79
CA VAL A 233 -14.56 1.38 -12.64
C VAL A 233 -13.06 1.19 -12.41
N ARG A 234 -12.68 -0.01 -12.00
CA ARG A 234 -11.27 -0.39 -11.87
C ARG A 234 -10.68 -0.61 -13.26
N ASN A 235 -9.59 0.09 -13.54
CA ASN A 235 -8.79 -0.14 -14.74
C ASN A 235 -7.31 -0.20 -14.36
N ALA A 236 -6.60 -1.21 -14.88
CA ALA A 236 -5.20 -1.45 -14.58
C ALA A 236 -4.23 -0.77 -15.56
N GLU A 237 -4.75 -0.26 -16.68
CA GLU A 237 -3.96 0.44 -17.68
C GLU A 237 -3.40 1.75 -17.11
N GLU A 238 -2.12 2.00 -17.41
CA GLU A 238 -1.36 3.12 -16.83
C GLU A 238 -1.73 4.48 -17.41
N THR A 239 -2.24 4.51 -18.64
CA THR A 239 -2.63 5.73 -19.34
C THR A 239 -4.00 6.23 -18.91
N GLU A 240 -4.94 5.32 -18.65
CA GLU A 240 -6.33 5.65 -18.31
C GLU A 240 -6.57 5.58 -16.80
N GLY A 241 -6.14 4.48 -16.17
CA GLY A 241 -6.37 4.18 -14.77
C GLY A 241 -7.86 4.13 -14.38
N SER A 242 -8.10 3.91 -13.09
CA SER A 242 -9.46 3.77 -12.56
C SER A 242 -10.21 5.10 -12.63
N THR A 243 -11.50 5.05 -12.98
CA THR A 243 -12.32 6.24 -13.21
C THR A 243 -13.62 6.19 -12.44
N HIS A 244 -14.19 7.37 -12.14
CA HIS A 244 -15.53 7.48 -11.60
C HIS A 244 -16.56 7.39 -12.73
N ALA A 245 -17.49 6.44 -12.63
CA ALA A 245 -18.39 6.07 -13.72
C ALA A 245 -19.27 7.24 -14.22
N ALA A 246 -19.74 8.10 -13.31
CA ALA A 246 -20.63 9.20 -13.67
C ALA A 246 -19.93 10.43 -14.25
N SER A 247 -18.66 10.69 -13.90
CA SER A 247 -17.93 11.88 -14.39
C SER A 247 -16.78 11.59 -15.35
N GLY A 248 -16.35 10.33 -15.46
CA GLY A 248 -15.16 9.95 -16.23
C GLY A 248 -13.84 10.45 -15.63
N GLN A 249 -13.88 11.13 -14.48
CA GLN A 249 -12.67 11.66 -13.84
C GLN A 249 -11.83 10.54 -13.22
N PRO A 250 -10.49 10.70 -13.16
CA PRO A 250 -9.61 9.78 -12.44
C PRO A 250 -10.05 9.59 -11.00
N ALA A 251 -10.07 8.34 -10.55
CA ALA A 251 -10.50 7.97 -9.22
C ALA A 251 -9.56 6.97 -8.56
N LEU A 252 -9.43 7.08 -7.24
CA LEU A 252 -8.77 6.09 -6.40
C LEU A 252 -9.81 5.11 -5.87
N ILE A 253 -9.58 3.82 -6.08
CA ILE A 253 -10.36 2.76 -5.45
C ILE A 253 -9.68 2.42 -4.13
N VAL A 254 -10.38 2.71 -3.03
CA VAL A 254 -9.85 2.59 -1.68
C VAL A 254 -10.60 1.49 -0.93
N ASP A 255 -9.87 0.53 -0.38
CA ASP A 255 -10.44 -0.59 0.38
C ASP A 255 -9.72 -0.75 1.72
N VAL A 256 -10.50 -0.99 2.77
CA VAL A 256 -10.02 -1.51 4.06
C VAL A 256 -10.48 -2.94 4.21
N SER A 257 -9.55 -3.87 4.39
CA SER A 257 -9.87 -5.29 4.44
C SER A 257 -8.91 -6.10 5.32
N TYR A 258 -9.19 -7.39 5.44
CA TYR A 258 -8.34 -8.37 6.13
C TYR A 258 -8.05 -8.01 7.59
N PHE A 259 -9.04 -7.48 8.30
CA PHE A 259 -8.90 -7.16 9.71
C PHE A 259 -8.60 -8.40 10.56
N ARG A 260 -7.50 -8.35 11.31
CA ARG A 260 -6.99 -9.41 12.19
C ARG A 260 -6.91 -8.85 13.61
N PRO A 261 -7.85 -9.19 14.50
CA PRO A 261 -7.82 -8.74 15.88
C PRO A 261 -6.66 -9.41 16.63
N SER A 262 -5.99 -8.67 17.49
CA SER A 262 -4.92 -9.17 18.37
C SER A 262 -5.28 -9.05 19.84
N ALA A 263 -6.23 -8.17 20.18
CA ALA A 263 -6.79 -8.01 21.51
C ALA A 263 -8.23 -7.46 21.41
N ALA A 264 -8.89 -7.28 22.55
CA ALA A 264 -10.24 -6.71 22.63
C ALA A 264 -10.28 -5.25 22.12
N ASP A 265 -9.15 -4.57 22.17
CA ASP A 265 -8.96 -3.16 21.82
C ASP A 265 -7.89 -2.98 20.75
N ALA A 266 -7.40 -4.04 20.09
CA ALA A 266 -6.32 -3.94 19.13
C ALA A 266 -6.45 -4.93 17.97
N GLY A 267 -5.90 -4.55 16.82
CA GLY A 267 -5.80 -5.41 15.66
C GLY A 267 -4.97 -4.81 14.54
N VAL A 268 -4.98 -5.49 13.41
CA VAL A 268 -4.27 -5.09 12.20
C VAL A 268 -5.22 -5.15 11.02
N ALA A 269 -5.24 -4.15 10.15
CA ALA A 269 -6.02 -4.16 8.91
C ALA A 269 -5.13 -3.79 7.73
N ASP A 270 -5.50 -4.27 6.55
CA ASP A 270 -4.88 -3.87 5.29
C ASP A 270 -5.67 -2.70 4.69
N PHE A 271 -4.94 -1.72 4.18
CA PHE A 271 -5.45 -0.58 3.45
C PHE A 271 -4.88 -0.62 2.04
N SER A 272 -5.74 -0.43 1.04
CA SER A 272 -5.32 -0.27 -0.35
C SER A 272 -5.92 1.00 -0.94
N ALA A 273 -5.13 1.74 -1.71
CA ALA A 273 -5.55 2.85 -2.53
C ALA A 273 -4.98 2.64 -3.93
N TYR A 274 -5.84 2.30 -4.89
CA TYR A 274 -5.44 1.85 -6.22
C TYR A 274 -6.01 2.75 -7.30
N HIS A 275 -5.18 3.19 -8.23
CA HIS A 275 -5.62 3.86 -9.46
C HIS A 275 -5.27 3.03 -10.71
N HIS A 276 -4.01 2.63 -10.87
CA HIS A 276 -3.55 1.69 -11.91
C HIS A 276 -2.30 0.92 -11.44
N ARG A 277 -1.73 0.05 -12.30
CA ARG A 277 -0.59 -0.81 -11.95
C ARG A 277 0.70 -0.10 -11.52
N MET A 278 0.85 1.19 -11.85
CA MET A 278 1.99 2.05 -11.51
C MET A 278 1.60 3.18 -10.54
N PHE A 279 0.38 3.16 -10.03
CA PHE A 279 -0.09 4.10 -9.02
C PHE A 279 -1.02 3.36 -8.09
N ALA A 280 -0.39 2.79 -7.05
CA ALA A 280 -1.10 2.13 -5.97
C ALA A 280 -0.33 2.28 -4.65
N ASN A 281 -1.06 2.38 -3.55
CA ASN A 281 -0.48 2.32 -2.21
C ASN A 281 -1.17 1.21 -1.42
N TYR A 282 -0.36 0.34 -0.80
CA TYR A 282 -0.80 -0.76 0.04
C TYR A 282 -0.13 -0.63 1.40
N ARG A 283 -0.92 -0.64 2.47
CA ARG A 283 -0.44 -0.54 3.83
C ARG A 283 -1.02 -1.63 4.69
N THR A 284 -0.25 -2.07 5.65
CA THR A 284 -0.76 -2.82 6.80
C THR A 284 -0.70 -1.86 7.98
N LEU A 285 -1.83 -1.68 8.67
CA LEU A 285 -2.04 -0.69 9.71
C LEU A 285 -2.35 -1.37 11.03
N GLU A 286 -1.64 -1.01 12.09
CA GLU A 286 -2.01 -1.38 13.45
C GLU A 286 -3.04 -0.38 13.96
N VAL A 287 -4.15 -0.90 14.50
CA VAL A 287 -5.21 -0.11 15.10
C VAL A 287 -5.36 -0.47 16.57
N ARG A 288 -5.60 0.54 17.40
CA ARG A 288 -5.92 0.36 18.82
C ARG A 288 -7.07 1.28 19.21
N ARG A 289 -7.87 0.84 20.16
CA ARG A 289 -8.89 1.67 20.81
C ARG A 289 -8.24 2.45 21.94
N ILE A 290 -8.18 3.78 21.80
CA ILE A 290 -7.60 4.71 22.77
C ILE A 290 -8.68 5.75 23.07
N ASP A 291 -9.00 5.93 24.36
CA ASP A 291 -10.08 6.82 24.83
C ASP A 291 -11.41 6.53 24.12
N ASP A 292 -11.79 5.25 24.08
CA ASP A 292 -12.98 4.71 23.42
C ASP A 292 -13.11 5.00 21.91
N ARG A 293 -12.02 5.41 21.25
CA ARG A 293 -11.96 5.61 19.79
C ARG A 293 -10.91 4.75 19.15
N TRP A 294 -11.25 4.13 18.03
CA TRP A 294 -10.28 3.43 17.20
C TRP A 294 -9.33 4.44 16.55
N GLN A 295 -8.05 4.16 16.62
CA GLN A 295 -6.99 4.99 16.05
C GLN A 295 -5.91 4.10 15.44
N VAL A 296 -5.33 4.54 14.34
CA VAL A 296 -4.17 3.87 13.75
C VAL A 296 -2.92 4.26 14.54
N THR A 297 -2.28 3.29 15.19
CA THR A 297 -1.11 3.52 16.05
C THR A 297 0.21 3.29 15.34
N ALA A 298 0.26 2.42 14.33
CA ALA A 298 1.48 2.16 13.58
C ALA A 298 1.19 1.73 12.13
N VAL A 299 2.21 1.82 11.28
CA VAL A 299 2.20 1.37 9.89
C VAL A 299 3.34 0.37 9.70
N PRO A 300 3.16 -0.90 10.13
CA PRO A 300 4.21 -1.91 10.03
C PRO A 300 4.66 -2.19 8.59
N ARG A 301 3.80 -1.91 7.60
CA ARG A 301 4.12 -2.09 6.18
C ARG A 301 3.54 -0.96 5.36
N ASP A 302 4.37 -0.34 4.51
CA ASP A 302 3.95 0.64 3.50
C ASP A 302 4.62 0.30 2.17
N VAL A 303 3.79 0.14 1.15
CA VAL A 303 4.21 -0.18 -0.21
C VAL A 303 3.54 0.82 -1.13
N ALA A 304 4.30 1.78 -1.61
CA ALA A 304 3.90 2.66 -2.70
C ALA A 304 4.53 2.16 -4.00
N ILE A 305 3.73 2.15 -5.07
CA ILE A 305 4.15 1.93 -6.46
C ILE A 305 3.94 3.26 -7.18
#